data_AF-A0A7G9XS82-F1
#
_entry.id   AF-A0A7G9XS82-F1
#
_cell.length_a   1.000
_cell.length_b   1.000
_cell.length_c   1.000
_cell.angle_alpha   90.00
_cell.angle_beta   90.00
_cell.angle_gamma   90.00
#
_symmetry.space_group_name_H-M   'P 1'
#
loop_
_entity.id
_entity.type
_entity.pdbx_description
1 polymer ?
#
loop_
_entity_poly.entity_id
_entity_poly.type
_entity_poly.pdbx_seq_one_letter_code
_entity_poly.pdbx_strand_id
1 'polypeptide(L)' 'MTVFAGILLLLNALVNVACWPTFLGRVARDVRARDERGRPTRFLRVHQVLVAIAMVLAAASAVAGVWLLVS' A
#
# COMPACT_ATOMS: atom_id res chain seq x y z
N MET A 1 -10.09 -10.12 22.89
CA MET A 1 -9.11 -9.20 22.25
C MET A 1 -8.73 -9.62 20.83
N THR A 2 -8.72 -10.92 20.51
CA THR A 2 -8.41 -11.44 19.17
C THR A 2 -9.38 -10.99 18.08
N VAL A 3 -10.69 -11.01 18.33
CA VAL A 3 -11.71 -10.51 17.38
C VAL A 3 -11.46 -9.04 17.00
N PHE A 4 -11.21 -8.20 18.00
CA PHE A 4 -10.88 -6.79 17.78
C PHE A 4 -9.61 -6.61 16.95
N ALA A 5 -8.54 -7.36 17.27
CA ALA A 5 -7.30 -7.32 16.51
C ALA A 5 -7.50 -7.78 15.05
N GLY A 6 -8.28 -8.84 14.83
CA GLY A 6 -8.62 -9.33 13.49
C GLY A 6 -9.34 -8.27 12.65
N ILE A 7 -10.35 -7.61 13.23
CA ILE A 7 -11.08 -6.52 12.58
C ILE A 7 -10.13 -5.36 12.24
N LEU A 8 -9.26 -4.94 13.17
CA LEU A 8 -8.31 -3.86 12.91
C LEU A 8 -7.31 -4.20 11.79
N LEU A 9 -6.82 -5.43 11.71
CA LEU A 9 -5.92 -5.87 10.64
C LEU A 9 -6.61 -5.83 9.28
N LEU A 10 -7.88 -6.24 9.20
CA LEU A 10 -8.68 -6.15 7.98
C LEU A 10 -8.94 -4.69 7.56
N LEU A 11 -9.29 -3.82 8.51
CA LEU A 11 -9.46 -2.39 8.23
C LEU A 11 -8.16 -1.73 7.76
N ASN A 12 -7.03 -2.08 8.38
CA ASN A 12 -5.72 -1.63 7.93
C ASN A 12 -5.45 -2.06 6.49
N ALA A 13 -5.69 -3.33 6.15
CA ALA A 13 -5.52 -3.82 4.78
C ALA A 13 -6.40 -3.05 3.79
N LEU A 14 -7.68 -2.82 4.14
CA LEU A 14 -8.62 -2.07 3.33
C LEU A 14 -8.15 -0.65 3.04
N VAL A 15 -7.72 0.09 4.07
CA VAL A 15 -7.21 1.47 3.91
C VAL A 15 -5.99 1.49 3.00
N ASN A 16 -5.04 0.56 3.17
CA ASN A 16 -3.86 0.50 2.33
C ASN A 16 -4.21 0.26 0.86
N VAL A 17 -5.08 -0.72 0.58
CA VAL A 17 -5.50 -1.07 -0.79
C VAL A 17 -6.30 0.07 -1.44
N ALA A 18 -7.13 0.78 -0.67
CA ALA A 18 -7.94 1.88 -1.20
C ALA A 18 -7.11 3.14 -1.49
N CYS A 19 -6.16 3.48 -0.62
CA CYS A 19 -5.45 4.76 -0.66
C CYS A 19 -4.18 4.72 -1.51
N TRP A 20 -3.33 3.69 -1.36
CA TRP A 20 -1.99 3.71 -1.93
C TRP A 20 -1.92 3.63 -3.45
N PRO A 21 -2.74 2.82 -4.16
CA PRO A 21 -2.74 2.81 -5.63
C PRO A 21 -3.10 4.17 -6.22
N THR A 22 -4.14 4.81 -5.67
CA THR A 22 -4.58 6.14 -6.08
C THR A 22 -3.52 7.20 -5.79
N PHE A 23 -2.85 7.10 -4.62
CA PHE A 23 -1.72 7.97 -4.28
C PHE A 23 -0.55 7.79 -5.25
N LEU A 24 -0.14 6.57 -5.56
CA LEU A 24 0.94 6.30 -6.52
C LEU A 24 0.59 6.84 -7.92
N GLY A 25 -0.66 6.70 -8.34
CA GLY A 25 -1.15 7.30 -9.59
C GLY A 25 -1.06 8.83 -9.62
N ARG A 26 -1.26 9.51 -8.47
CA ARG A 26 -1.02 10.96 -8.34
C ARG A 26 0.47 11.28 -8.40
N VAL A 27 1.30 10.54 -7.67
CA VAL A 27 2.77 10.73 -7.68
C VAL A 27 3.35 10.54 -9.08
N ALA A 28 2.88 9.55 -9.83
CA ALA A 28 3.35 9.28 -11.19
C ALA A 28 3.02 10.39 -12.21
N ARG A 29 2.12 11.32 -11.87
CA ARG A 29 1.75 12.51 -12.65
C ARG A 29 2.45 13.79 -12.19
N ASP A 30 3.19 13.75 -11.10
CA ASP A 30 3.99 14.89 -10.63
C ASP A 30 5.11 15.20 -11.64
N VAL A 31 5.42 16.48 -11.85
CA VAL A 31 6.48 16.93 -12.76
C VAL A 31 7.86 16.35 -12.42
N ARG A 32 8.10 16.00 -11.15
CA ARG A 32 9.35 15.40 -10.67
C ARG A 32 9.43 13.90 -10.95
N ALA A 33 8.34 13.26 -11.35
CA ALA A 33 8.26 11.80 -11.45
C ALA A 33 9.07 11.24 -12.62
N ARG A 34 9.21 12.01 -13.70
CA ARG A 34 9.93 11.61 -14.91
C ARG A 34 10.93 12.69 -15.31
N ASP A 35 12.05 12.25 -15.89
CA ASP A 35 13.04 13.15 -16.48
C ASP A 35 12.62 13.62 -17.89
N GLU A 36 13.45 14.47 -18.51
CA GLU A 36 13.24 15.01 -19.86
C GLU A 36 13.10 13.94 -20.95
N ARG A 37 13.58 12.72 -20.71
CA ARG A 37 13.47 11.57 -21.62
C ARG A 37 12.31 10.64 -21.25
N GLY A 38 11.47 11.04 -20.29
CA GLY A 38 10.32 10.27 -19.81
C GLY A 38 10.68 9.11 -18.86
N ARG A 39 11.93 9.00 -18.39
CA ARG A 39 12.35 7.90 -17.52
C ARG A 39 11.99 8.18 -16.06
N PRO A 40 11.64 7.15 -15.27
CA PRO A 40 11.32 7.31 -13.86
C PRO A 40 12.53 7.81 -13.06
N THR A 41 12.36 8.95 -12.40
CA THR A 41 13.37 9.52 -11.50
C THR A 41 13.43 8.77 -10.17
N ARG A 42 14.40 9.11 -9.31
CA ARG A 42 14.49 8.57 -7.95
C ARG A 42 13.25 8.88 -7.12
N PHE A 43 12.61 10.04 -7.34
CA PHE A 43 11.37 10.42 -6.68
C PHE A 43 10.26 9.39 -6.94
N LEU A 44 10.01 9.04 -8.21
CA LEU A 44 9.00 8.04 -8.55
C LEU A 44 9.37 6.64 -8.02
N ARG A 45 10.64 6.22 -8.15
CA ARG A 45 11.08 4.90 -7.68
C ARG A 45 10.91 4.71 -6.17
N VAL A 46 11.24 5.70 -5.36
CA VAL A 46 11.08 5.61 -3.90
C VAL A 46 9.60 5.42 -3.55
N HIS A 47 8.70 6.19 -4.16
CA HIS A 47 7.27 6.05 -3.90
C HIS A 47 6.71 4.72 -4.40
N GLN A 48 7.20 4.19 -5.53
CA GLN A 48 6.85 2.84 -5.98
C GLN A 48 7.24 1.79 -4.95
N VAL A 49 8.46 1.86 -4.39
CA VAL A 49 8.94 0.93 -3.35
C VAL A 49 8.12 1.06 -2.07
N LEU A 50 7.84 2.29 -1.62
CA LEU A 50 7.03 2.55 -0.43
C LEU A 50 5.62 1.97 -0.58
N VAL A 51 4.97 2.21 -1.71
CA VAL A 51 3.65 1.65 -2.01
C VAL A 51 3.71 0.13 -2.12
N ALA A 52 4.73 -0.44 -2.78
CA ALA A 52 4.87 -1.89 -2.87
C ALA A 52 4.99 -2.55 -1.50
N ILE A 53 5.80 -1.99 -0.59
CA ILE A 53 5.92 -2.47 0.79
C ILE A 53 4.58 -2.35 1.52
N ALA A 54 3.88 -1.21 1.38
CA ALA A 54 2.57 -1.03 1.99
C ALA A 54 1.54 -2.06 1.50
N MET A 55 1.56 -2.40 0.21
CA MET A 55 0.68 -3.44 -0.35
C MET A 55 1.03 -4.85 0.16
N VAL A 56 2.32 -5.17 0.33
CA VAL A 56 2.74 -6.44 0.94
C VAL A 56 2.28 -6.53 2.39
N LEU A 57 2.44 -5.46 3.17
CA LEU A 57 1.96 -5.39 4.56
C LEU A 57 0.43 -5.46 4.63
N ALA A 58 -0.29 -4.87 3.68
CA ALA A 58 -1.74 -4.97 3.58
C ALA A 58 -2.17 -6.43 3.34
N ALA A 59 -1.51 -7.13 2.41
CA ALA A 59 -1.78 -8.54 2.15
C ALA A 59 -1.50 -9.41 3.38
N ALA A 60 -0.36 -9.21 4.06
CA ALA A 60 -0.04 -9.90 5.30
C ALA A 60 -1.08 -9.61 6.41
N SER A 61 -1.51 -8.35 6.54
CA SER A 61 -2.56 -7.95 7.49
C SER A 61 -3.89 -8.64 7.18
N ALA A 62 -4.27 -8.72 5.90
CA ALA A 62 -5.49 -9.39 5.49
C ALA A 62 -5.46 -10.88 5.86
N VAL A 63 -4.38 -11.58 5.53
CA VAL A 63 -4.21 -13.01 5.85
C VAL A 63 -4.24 -13.25 7.36
N ALA A 64 -3.48 -12.47 8.14
CA ALA A 64 -3.46 -12.60 9.59
C ALA A 64 -4.81 -12.27 10.24
N GLY A 65 -5.51 -11.24 9.73
CA GLY A 65 -6.82 -10.85 10.20
C GLY A 65 -7.88 -11.92 9.96
N VAL A 66 -7.91 -12.51 8.77
CA VAL A 66 -8.80 -13.66 8.48
C VAL A 66 -8.46 -14.84 9.36
N TRP A 67 -7.18 -15.21 9.46
CA TRP A 67 -6.74 -16.34 10.26
C TRP A 67 -7.19 -16.22 11.73
N LEU A 68 -7.00 -15.04 12.35
CA LEU A 68 -7.43 -14.77 13.73
C LEU A 68 -8.94 -14.83 13.96
N LEU A 69 -9.75 -14.59 12.93
CA LEU A 69 -11.21 -14.59 13.06
C LEU A 69 -11.82 -15.98 12.87
N VAL A 70 -11.09 -16.90 12.23
CA VAL A 70 -11.55 -18.27 11.98
C VAL A 70 -10.84 -19.32 12.84
N SER A 71 -9.82 -18.93 13.60
CA SER A 71 -9.13 -19.74 14.61
C SER A 71 -9.82 -19.65 15.97
#